data_AF-A0A6A6AN88-F1
#
_entry.id   AF-A0A6A6AN88-F1
#
_cell.length_a   1.000
_cell.length_b   1.000
_cell.length_c   1.000
_cell.angle_alpha   90.00
_cell.angle_beta   90.00
_cell.angle_gamma   90.00
#
_symmetry.space_group_name_H-M   'P 1'
#
loop_
_entity.id
_entity.type
_entity.pdbx_description
1 polymer ?
#
loop_
_entity_poly.entity_id
_entity_poly.type
_entity_poly.pdbx_seq_one_letter_code
_entity_poly.pdbx_strand_id
1 'polypeptide(L)'
;MSLTLKVTSLFVRTLAKPMANAIKRNAHEHERFRKICVSFAQRLHRIDMHMRLGLLQDPAVIDRQIKKEVAAAEAARRLAATPTVKTEAEMKAEEAMTEKERADIKKKAEERTRPRIRPLSEQKAIETGANFVAETFIFAVGIGVILVEQWRQRRKARNARDDIREDLDEMQNELKAVKAELEEFKVKHPEPTPSGKLLGFWRGNGKTEEKRAE
;
A
#
# COMPACT_ATOMS: atom_id res chain seq x y z
N MET A 1 4.57 30.29 12.98
CA MET A 1 4.72 28.83 12.83
C MET A 1 4.92 28.16 14.19
N SER A 2 3.91 27.40 14.61
CA SER A 2 4.08 26.04 15.12
C SER A 2 4.65 25.81 16.53
N LEU A 3 3.86 26.15 17.53
CA LEU A 3 4.01 25.68 18.90
C LEU A 3 3.92 24.15 18.98
N THR A 4 3.07 23.55 18.14
CA THR A 4 2.96 22.10 17.94
C THR A 4 4.26 21.51 17.39
N LEU A 5 4.84 22.01 16.30
CA LEU A 5 6.13 21.47 15.81
C LEU A 5 7.26 21.64 16.84
N LYS A 6 7.26 22.70 17.64
CA LYS A 6 8.23 22.90 18.73
C LYS A 6 8.09 21.84 19.83
N VAL A 7 6.87 21.58 20.31
CA VAL A 7 6.60 20.54 21.31
C VAL A 7 6.92 19.15 20.76
N THR A 8 6.55 18.85 19.52
CA THR A 8 6.84 17.56 18.88
C THR A 8 8.34 17.36 18.69
N SER A 9 9.09 18.37 18.22
CA SER A 9 10.55 18.28 18.06
C SER A 9 11.29 18.16 19.40
N LEU A 10 10.79 18.80 20.46
CA LEU A 10 11.33 18.65 21.81
C LEU A 10 11.11 17.22 22.32
N PHE A 11 9.89 16.68 22.16
CA PHE A 11 9.51 15.33 22.58
C PHE A 11 10.34 14.24 21.89
N VAL A 12 10.51 14.36 20.57
CA VAL A 12 11.38 13.46 19.79
C VAL A 12 12.81 13.51 20.32
N ARG A 13 13.35 14.70 20.60
CA ARG A 13 14.72 14.85 21.11
C ARG A 13 14.88 14.35 22.54
N THR A 14 13.87 14.53 23.39
CA THR A 14 13.87 14.12 24.79
C THR A 14 13.65 12.63 24.97
N LEU A 15 12.99 11.93 24.05
CA LEU A 15 12.84 10.48 24.15
C LEU A 15 13.91 9.73 23.36
N ALA A 16 14.30 10.19 22.16
CA ALA A 16 15.23 9.46 21.31
C ALA A 16 16.60 9.25 21.97
N LYS A 17 17.17 10.29 22.62
CA LYS A 17 18.50 10.20 23.22
C LYS A 17 18.56 9.31 24.47
N PRO A 18 17.70 9.48 25.51
CA PRO A 18 17.75 8.61 26.67
C PRO A 18 17.28 7.19 26.36
N MET A 19 16.33 6.99 25.43
CA MET A 19 15.94 5.64 25.03
C MET A 19 17.04 4.89 24.30
N ALA A 20 17.73 5.52 23.34
CA ALA A 20 18.84 4.88 22.65
C ALA A 20 19.94 4.47 23.63
N ASN A 21 20.27 5.34 24.60
CA ASN A 21 21.27 5.03 25.63
C ASN A 21 20.79 3.95 26.62
N ALA A 22 19.51 3.94 27.00
CA ALA A 22 18.94 2.93 27.88
C ALA A 22 18.86 1.55 27.22
N ILE A 23 18.49 1.49 25.94
CA ILE A 23 18.40 0.25 25.17
C ILE A 23 19.80 -0.31 24.92
N LYS A 24 20.79 0.54 24.61
CA LYS A 24 22.21 0.13 24.49
C LYS A 24 22.74 -0.48 25.79
N ARG A 25 22.43 0.13 26.95
CA ARG A 25 22.83 -0.40 28.27
C ARG A 25 22.16 -1.75 28.57
N ASN A 26 20.84 -1.85 28.36
CA ASN A 26 20.10 -3.11 28.54
C ASN A 26 20.54 -4.22 27.58
N ALA A 27 21.05 -3.88 26.39
CA ALA A 27 21.59 -4.87 25.44
C ALA A 27 22.89 -5.52 25.89
N HIS A 28 23.64 -4.85 26.76
CA HIS A 28 24.80 -5.44 27.43
C HIS A 28 24.40 -6.23 28.69
N GLU A 29 23.34 -5.80 29.39
CA GLU A 29 22.89 -6.41 30.65
C GLU A 29 22.03 -7.67 30.45
N HIS A 30 21.29 -7.78 29.34
CA HIS A 30 20.37 -8.90 29.10
C HIS A 30 20.75 -9.75 27.88
N GLU A 31 21.21 -10.99 28.12
CA GLU A 31 21.58 -11.94 27.06
C GLU A 31 20.43 -12.30 26.11
N ARG A 32 19.20 -12.41 26.62
CA ARG A 32 18.03 -12.71 25.77
C ARG A 32 17.78 -11.59 24.78
N PHE A 33 17.86 -10.35 25.25
CA PHE A 33 17.69 -9.17 24.42
C PHE A 33 18.83 -9.05 23.40
N ARG A 34 20.09 -9.29 23.81
CA ARG A 34 21.25 -9.38 22.91
C ARG A 34 21.01 -10.38 21.78
N LYS A 35 20.54 -11.60 22.07
CA LYS A 35 20.24 -12.62 21.06
C LYS A 35 19.14 -12.17 20.08
N ILE A 36 18.11 -11.50 20.58
CA ILE A 36 17.05 -10.92 19.72
C ILE A 36 17.62 -9.83 18.81
N CYS A 37 18.37 -8.88 19.35
CA CYS A 37 19.00 -7.80 18.59
C CYS A 37 19.98 -8.35 17.54
N VAL A 38 20.83 -9.31 17.91
CA VAL A 38 21.79 -9.93 17.00
C VAL A 38 21.08 -10.71 15.90
N SER A 39 20.10 -11.57 16.25
CA SER A 39 19.37 -12.34 15.23
C SER A 39 18.62 -11.45 14.25
N PHE A 40 18.01 -10.36 14.74
CA PHE A 40 17.34 -9.37 13.91
C PHE A 40 18.33 -8.62 13.01
N ALA A 41 19.43 -8.10 13.56
CA ALA A 41 20.42 -7.37 12.79
C ALA A 41 21.06 -8.24 11.71
N GLN A 42 21.30 -9.53 11.99
CA GLN A 42 21.80 -10.48 11.00
C GLN A 42 20.76 -10.75 9.90
N ARG A 43 19.47 -10.84 10.24
CA ARG A 43 18.39 -10.98 9.24
C ARG A 43 18.30 -9.74 8.36
N LEU A 44 18.28 -8.55 8.95
CA LEU A 44 18.23 -7.29 8.23
C LEU A 44 19.44 -7.13 7.30
N HIS A 45 20.64 -7.46 7.79
CA HIS A 45 21.84 -7.42 6.97
C HIS A 45 21.79 -8.40 5.81
N ARG A 46 21.29 -9.62 6.04
CA ARG A 46 21.09 -10.57 4.94
C ARG A 46 20.12 -10.00 3.92
N ILE A 47 18.99 -9.45 4.33
CA ILE A 47 18.00 -8.87 3.40
C ILE A 47 18.61 -7.69 2.61
N ASP A 48 19.24 -6.73 3.30
CA ASP A 48 19.91 -5.58 2.67
C ASP A 48 20.96 -6.05 1.66
N MET A 49 21.78 -7.04 2.02
CA MET A 49 22.79 -7.56 1.10
C MET A 49 22.20 -8.37 -0.06
N HIS A 50 21.13 -9.13 0.16
CA HIS A 50 20.42 -9.81 -0.93
C HIS A 50 19.80 -8.81 -1.90
N MET A 51 19.20 -7.72 -1.40
CA MET A 51 18.63 -6.67 -2.25
C MET A 51 19.72 -5.93 -3.02
N ARG A 52 20.83 -5.55 -2.37
CA ARG A 52 21.97 -4.91 -3.04
C ARG A 52 22.59 -5.82 -4.08
N LEU A 53 22.87 -7.07 -3.74
CA LEU A 53 23.51 -8.00 -4.66
C LEU A 53 22.56 -8.46 -5.77
N GLY A 54 21.26 -8.57 -5.49
CA GLY A 54 20.24 -8.81 -6.49
C GLY A 54 20.03 -7.63 -7.44
N LEU A 55 20.25 -6.40 -6.98
CA LEU A 55 20.23 -5.21 -7.82
C LEU A 55 21.51 -5.08 -8.68
N LEU A 56 22.67 -5.53 -8.17
CA LEU A 56 23.94 -5.50 -8.89
C LEU A 56 24.17 -6.75 -9.78
N GLN A 57 23.47 -7.86 -9.55
CA GLN A 57 23.50 -9.02 -10.44
C GLN A 57 22.64 -8.75 -11.66
N ASP A 58 23.28 -8.24 -12.71
CA ASP A 58 22.65 -8.09 -14.02
C ASP A 58 22.25 -9.49 -14.55
N PRO A 59 20.94 -9.82 -14.63
CA PRO A 59 20.48 -11.16 -15.01
C PRO A 59 21.00 -11.58 -16.39
N ALA A 60 21.29 -10.58 -17.24
CA ALA A 60 21.87 -10.77 -18.55
C ALA A 60 23.27 -11.43 -18.52
N VAL A 61 24.09 -11.20 -17.49
CA VAL A 61 25.42 -11.81 -17.38
C VAL A 61 25.30 -13.29 -16.99
N ILE A 62 24.39 -13.61 -16.09
CA ILE A 62 24.09 -14.98 -15.64
C ILE A 62 23.55 -15.80 -16.82
N ASP A 63 22.58 -15.26 -17.56
CA ASP A 63 22.01 -15.90 -18.74
C ASP A 63 23.04 -16.14 -19.84
N ARG A 64 23.98 -15.20 -20.02
CA ARG A 64 25.07 -15.35 -20.99
C ARG A 64 26.03 -16.47 -20.60
N GLN A 65 26.33 -16.64 -19.32
CA GLN A 65 27.17 -17.73 -18.83
C GLN A 65 26.47 -19.08 -19.00
N ILE A 66 25.20 -19.18 -18.61
CA ILE A 66 24.39 -20.41 -18.79
C ILE A 66 24.28 -20.79 -20.27
N LYS A 67 23.99 -19.82 -21.16
CA LYS A 67 23.90 -20.08 -22.60
C LYS A 67 25.23 -20.57 -23.18
N LYS A 68 26.37 -20.02 -22.75
CA LYS A 68 27.69 -20.46 -23.18
C LYS A 68 28.01 -21.88 -22.72
N GLU A 69 27.73 -22.21 -21.46
CA GLU A 69 27.97 -23.55 -20.92
C GLU A 69 27.07 -24.60 -21.58
N VAL A 70 25.79 -24.27 -21.83
CA VAL A 70 24.85 -25.15 -22.54
C VAL A 70 25.27 -25.35 -24.01
N ALA A 71 25.64 -24.27 -24.71
CA ALA A 71 26.10 -24.36 -26.10
C ALA A 71 27.41 -25.14 -26.24
N ALA A 72 28.34 -25.00 -25.29
CA ALA A 72 29.58 -25.78 -25.25
C ALA A 72 29.31 -27.27 -24.99
N ALA A 73 28.38 -27.61 -24.09
CA ALA A 73 27.97 -28.99 -23.84
C ALA A 73 27.29 -29.64 -25.07
N GLU A 74 26.43 -28.89 -25.77
CA GLU A 74 25.85 -29.33 -27.05
C GLU A 74 26.90 -29.53 -28.14
N ALA A 75 27.87 -28.61 -28.26
CA ALA A 75 28.94 -28.71 -29.26
C ALA A 75 29.84 -29.92 -28.99
N ALA A 76 30.22 -30.16 -27.74
CA ALA A 76 30.98 -31.35 -27.34
C ALA A 76 30.22 -32.65 -27.66
N ARG A 77 28.90 -32.65 -27.47
CA ARG A 77 28.04 -33.79 -27.84
C ARG A 77 27.93 -33.99 -29.35
N ARG A 78 27.82 -32.92 -30.14
CA ARG A 78 27.83 -33.00 -31.61
C ARG A 78 29.15 -33.59 -32.14
N LEU A 79 30.26 -33.33 -31.46
CA LEU A 79 31.56 -33.92 -31.79
C LEU A 79 31.67 -35.39 -31.34
N ALA A 80 31.04 -35.76 -30.23
CA ALA A 80 31.02 -37.13 -29.71
C ALA A 80 29.95 -38.04 -30.35
N ALA A 81 29.00 -37.47 -31.09
CA ALA A 81 27.94 -38.21 -31.76
C ALA A 81 28.51 -38.99 -32.95
N THR A 82 28.58 -40.31 -32.84
CA THR A 82 28.92 -41.20 -33.95
C THR A 82 27.77 -41.21 -34.98
N PRO A 83 28.04 -40.99 -36.28
CA PRO A 83 27.02 -40.88 -37.33
C PRO A 83 26.41 -42.25 -37.61
N THR A 84 25.34 -42.59 -36.87
CA THR A 84 24.60 -43.85 -36.97
C THR A 84 23.11 -43.55 -36.92
N VAL A 85 22.29 -44.34 -37.63
CA VAL A 85 20.83 -44.18 -37.68
C VAL A 85 20.25 -44.64 -36.35
N LYS A 86 19.77 -43.71 -35.52
CA LYS A 86 19.19 -43.99 -34.20
C LYS A 86 17.71 -44.35 -34.32
N THR A 87 17.24 -45.25 -33.46
CA THR A 87 15.82 -45.59 -33.36
C THR A 87 15.05 -44.55 -32.54
N GLU A 88 13.72 -44.43 -32.73
CA GLU A 88 12.89 -43.41 -32.06
C GLU A 88 12.91 -43.48 -30.52
N ALA A 89 13.08 -44.68 -29.96
CA ALA A 89 13.17 -44.89 -28.51
C ALA A 89 14.50 -44.38 -27.94
N GLU A 90 15.60 -44.54 -28.68
CA GLU A 90 16.92 -44.05 -28.30
C GLU A 90 17.00 -42.52 -28.40
N MET A 91 16.37 -41.91 -29.42
CA MET A 91 16.25 -40.45 -29.51
C MET A 91 15.54 -39.87 -28.28
N LYS A 92 14.39 -40.43 -27.88
CA LYS A 92 13.63 -39.92 -26.72
C LYS A 92 14.38 -40.10 -25.40
N ALA A 93 15.12 -41.21 -25.24
CA ALA A 93 15.93 -41.45 -24.05
C ALA A 93 17.13 -40.49 -23.98
N GLU A 94 17.77 -40.22 -25.11
CA GLU A 94 18.90 -39.30 -25.21
C GLU A 94 18.47 -37.83 -25.02
N GLU A 95 17.32 -37.44 -25.58
CA GLU A 95 16.69 -36.13 -25.37
C GLU A 95 16.37 -35.90 -23.89
N ALA A 96 15.73 -36.86 -23.22
CA ALA A 96 15.40 -36.76 -21.79
C ALA A 96 16.64 -36.67 -20.89
N MET A 97 17.73 -37.37 -21.23
CA MET A 97 19.01 -37.26 -20.52
C MET A 97 19.66 -35.89 -20.75
N THR A 98 19.52 -35.35 -21.95
CA THR A 98 20.02 -34.02 -22.33
C THR A 98 19.29 -32.90 -21.60
N GLU A 99 17.97 -33.01 -21.45
CA GLU A 99 17.17 -32.05 -20.69
C GLU A 99 17.53 -32.07 -19.20
N LYS A 100 17.74 -33.26 -18.62
CA LYS A 100 18.19 -33.42 -17.24
C LYS A 100 19.55 -32.78 -17.01
N GLU A 101 20.52 -33.03 -17.89
CA GLU A 101 21.85 -32.40 -17.78
C GLU A 101 21.81 -30.87 -17.95
N ARG A 102 21.01 -30.36 -18.89
CA ARG A 102 20.78 -28.90 -19.03
C ARG A 102 20.16 -28.30 -17.77
N ALA A 103 19.21 -28.99 -17.16
CA ALA A 103 18.59 -28.57 -15.90
C ALA A 103 19.61 -28.58 -14.74
N ASP A 104 20.50 -29.56 -14.69
CA ASP A 104 21.54 -29.66 -13.66
C ASP A 104 22.64 -28.60 -13.84
N ILE A 105 23.00 -28.25 -15.07
CA ILE A 105 23.91 -27.13 -15.38
C ILE A 105 23.30 -25.82 -14.93
N LYS A 106 22.01 -25.58 -15.22
CA LYS A 106 21.28 -24.40 -14.75
C LYS A 106 21.26 -24.30 -13.21
N LYS A 107 20.90 -25.39 -12.52
CA LYS A 107 20.91 -25.44 -11.05
C LYS A 107 22.29 -25.16 -10.45
N LYS A 108 23.34 -25.76 -11.01
CA LYS A 108 24.73 -25.53 -10.56
C LYS A 108 25.20 -24.09 -10.81
N ALA A 109 24.81 -23.49 -11.94
CA ALA A 109 25.12 -22.10 -12.24
C ALA A 109 24.36 -21.12 -11.32
N GLU A 110 23.10 -21.39 -11.02
CA GLU A 110 22.29 -20.65 -10.05
C GLU A 110 22.83 -20.78 -8.61
N GLU A 111 23.37 -21.95 -8.23
CA GLU A 111 23.99 -22.12 -6.91
C GLU A 111 25.32 -21.38 -6.78
N ARG A 112 26.18 -21.42 -7.80
CA ARG A 112 27.48 -20.72 -7.82
C ARG A 112 27.33 -19.20 -7.70
N THR A 113 26.21 -18.67 -8.19
CA THR A 113 25.93 -17.23 -8.18
C THR A 113 25.28 -16.73 -6.89
N ARG A 114 24.93 -17.61 -5.93
CA ARG A 114 24.42 -17.17 -4.62
C ARG A 114 25.54 -16.53 -3.79
N PRO A 115 25.48 -15.22 -3.51
CA PRO A 115 26.56 -14.58 -2.79
C PRO A 115 26.59 -15.01 -1.32
N ARG A 116 27.76 -15.46 -0.86
CA ARG A 116 27.99 -15.82 0.54
C ARG A 116 28.16 -14.55 1.39
N ILE A 117 27.09 -14.12 2.04
CA ILE A 117 27.10 -12.94 2.92
C ILE A 117 27.76 -13.29 4.26
N ARG A 118 28.79 -12.53 4.63
CA ARG A 118 29.46 -12.67 5.94
C ARG A 118 28.57 -12.08 7.05
N PRO A 119 28.46 -12.72 8.21
CA PRO A 119 27.69 -12.15 9.32
C PRO A 119 28.34 -10.87 9.85
N LEU A 120 27.53 -9.95 10.38
CA LEU A 120 28.03 -8.77 11.08
C LEU A 120 28.83 -9.16 12.33
N SER A 121 29.79 -8.30 12.69
CA SER A 121 30.41 -8.35 14.02
C SER A 121 29.34 -8.16 15.09
N GLU A 122 29.55 -8.79 16.24
CA GLU A 122 28.54 -8.82 17.28
C GLU A 122 28.21 -7.43 17.84
N GLN A 123 29.22 -6.58 18.04
CA GLN A 123 29.04 -5.20 18.51
C GLN A 123 28.16 -4.39 17.54
N LYS A 124 28.42 -4.49 16.24
CA LYS A 124 27.65 -3.78 15.21
C LYS A 124 26.23 -4.32 15.11
N ALA A 125 26.04 -5.63 15.30
CA ALA A 125 24.72 -6.24 15.32
C ALA A 125 23.90 -5.77 16.53
N ILE A 126 24.53 -5.64 17.71
CA ILE A 126 23.89 -5.10 18.92
C ILE A 126 23.46 -3.64 18.71
N GLU A 127 24.36 -2.80 18.20
CA GLU A 127 24.05 -1.38 17.99
C GLU A 127 22.93 -1.20 16.96
N THR A 128 22.99 -1.93 15.84
CA THR A 128 21.95 -1.89 14.80
C THR A 128 20.61 -2.38 15.34
N GLY A 129 20.61 -3.48 16.09
CA GLY A 129 19.41 -4.03 16.71
C GLY A 129 18.82 -3.09 17.77
N ALA A 130 19.66 -2.43 18.58
CA ALA A 130 19.22 -1.46 19.58
C ALA A 130 18.57 -0.23 18.95
N ASN A 131 19.18 0.33 17.90
CA ASN A 131 18.63 1.47 17.18
C ASN A 131 17.27 1.13 16.55
N PHE A 132 17.15 -0.05 15.95
CA PHE A 132 15.88 -0.51 15.39
C PHE A 132 14.76 -0.64 16.42
N VAL A 133 15.05 -1.20 17.61
CA VAL A 133 14.07 -1.32 18.69
C VAL A 133 13.62 0.05 19.19
N ALA A 134 14.55 0.99 19.33
CA ALA A 134 14.24 2.36 19.75
C ALA A 134 13.33 3.08 18.73
N GLU A 135 13.67 2.98 17.45
CA GLU A 135 12.90 3.58 16.37
C GLU A 135 11.52 2.96 16.24
N THR A 136 11.43 1.62 16.26
CA THR A 136 10.16 0.88 16.23
C THR A 136 9.26 1.29 17.39
N PHE A 137 9.82 1.47 18.60
CA PHE A 137 9.04 1.90 19.75
C PHE A 137 8.46 3.30 19.55
N ILE A 138 9.25 4.26 19.08
CA ILE A 138 8.77 5.64 18.83
C ILE A 138 7.67 5.64 17.77
N PHE A 139 7.83 4.88 16.68
CA PHE A 139 6.78 4.75 15.66
C PHE A 139 5.53 4.04 16.19
N ALA A 140 5.68 2.98 16.99
CA ALA A 140 4.54 2.28 17.58
C ALA A 140 3.73 3.20 18.50
N VAL A 141 4.40 4.02 19.32
CA VAL A 141 3.74 5.02 20.16
C VAL A 141 3.05 6.09 19.30
N GLY A 142 3.72 6.62 18.28
CA GLY A 142 3.14 7.62 17.37
C GLY A 142 1.92 7.09 16.61
N ILE A 143 2.03 5.91 16.01
CA ILE A 143 0.93 5.22 15.33
C ILE A 143 -0.18 4.91 16.33
N GLY A 144 0.14 4.45 17.54
CA GLY A 144 -0.84 4.18 18.59
C GLY A 144 -1.66 5.42 18.95
N VAL A 145 -1.02 6.57 19.15
CA VAL A 145 -1.72 7.83 19.42
C VAL A 145 -2.63 8.23 18.25
N ILE A 146 -2.14 8.11 17.02
CA ILE A 146 -2.94 8.43 15.82
C ILE A 146 -4.15 7.49 15.70
N LEU A 147 -3.97 6.19 15.92
CA LEU A 147 -5.06 5.21 15.85
C LEU A 147 -6.11 5.44 16.94
N VAL A 148 -5.68 5.76 18.16
CA VAL A 148 -6.59 6.09 19.28
C VAL A 148 -7.36 7.36 18.98
N GLU A 149 -6.68 8.40 18.49
CA GLU A 149 -7.34 9.66 18.13
C GLU A 149 -8.32 9.46 16.97
N GLN A 150 -7.92 8.71 15.94
CA GLN A 150 -8.77 8.38 14.80
C GLN A 150 -10.00 7.55 15.23
N TRP A 151 -9.82 6.60 16.15
CA TRP A 151 -10.94 5.83 16.70
C TRP A 151 -11.89 6.72 17.52
N ARG A 152 -11.34 7.62 18.35
CA ARG A 152 -12.13 8.59 19.12
C ARG A 152 -12.90 9.55 18.23
N GLN A 153 -12.26 10.09 17.19
CA GLN A 153 -12.87 10.99 16.22
C GLN A 153 -13.98 10.30 15.42
N ARG A 154 -13.74 9.05 14.97
CA ARG A 154 -14.76 8.24 14.29
C ARG A 154 -15.98 7.98 15.17
N ARG A 155 -15.80 7.75 16.47
CA ARG A 155 -16.94 7.58 17.39
C ARG A 155 -17.77 8.87 17.51
N LYS A 156 -17.13 10.03 17.68
CA LYS A 156 -17.86 11.32 17.74
C LYS A 156 -18.57 11.66 16.44
N ALA A 157 -17.89 11.48 15.31
CA ALA A 157 -18.48 11.74 13.99
C ALA A 157 -19.65 10.80 13.66
N ARG A 158 -19.65 9.57 14.20
CA ARG A 158 -20.78 8.65 14.05
C ARG A 158 -21.99 9.11 14.86
N ASN A 159 -21.81 9.43 16.15
CA ASN A 159 -22.92 9.91 16.97
C ASN A 159 -23.56 11.18 16.38
N ALA A 160 -22.76 12.16 15.96
CA ALA A 160 -23.29 13.36 15.32
C ALA A 160 -24.05 13.08 14.00
N ARG A 161 -23.66 12.03 13.26
CA ARG A 161 -24.40 11.61 12.06
C ARG A 161 -25.69 10.89 12.39
N ASP A 162 -25.72 10.17 13.51
CA ASP A 162 -26.91 9.48 13.98
C ASP A 162 -27.93 10.51 14.49
N ASP A 163 -27.51 11.51 15.27
CA ASP A 163 -28.35 12.64 15.72
C ASP A 163 -28.96 13.40 14.51
N ILE A 164 -28.14 13.76 13.51
CA ILE A 164 -28.63 14.46 12.30
C ILE A 164 -29.64 13.61 11.51
N ARG A 165 -29.52 12.27 11.55
CA ARG A 165 -30.48 11.38 10.89
C ARG A 165 -31.82 11.38 11.61
N GLU A 166 -31.81 11.35 12.94
CA GLU A 166 -33.02 11.46 13.75
C GLU A 166 -33.75 12.78 13.45
N ASP A 167 -33.04 13.91 13.45
CA ASP A 167 -33.61 15.22 13.10
C ASP A 167 -34.20 15.26 11.67
N LEU A 168 -33.51 14.64 10.70
CA LEU A 168 -33.99 14.56 9.32
C LEU A 168 -35.29 13.76 9.21
N ASP A 169 -35.39 12.66 9.95
CA ASP A 169 -36.59 11.82 9.97
C ASP A 169 -37.75 12.56 10.65
N GLU A 170 -37.50 13.27 11.74
CA GLU A 170 -38.48 14.12 12.42
C GLU A 170 -39.01 15.23 11.50
N MET A 171 -38.12 16.01 10.88
CA MET A 171 -38.52 17.07 9.94
C MET A 171 -39.29 16.52 8.74
N GLN A 172 -38.93 15.33 8.23
CA GLN A 172 -39.69 14.68 7.15
C GLN A 172 -41.11 14.31 7.59
N ASN A 173 -41.28 13.88 8.85
CA ASN A 173 -42.60 13.54 9.40
C ASN A 173 -43.46 14.79 9.59
N GLU A 174 -42.90 15.89 10.11
CA GLU A 174 -43.59 17.17 10.20
C GLU A 174 -44.03 17.67 8.82
N LEU A 175 -43.15 17.63 7.81
CA LEU A 175 -43.50 18.01 6.45
C LEU A 175 -44.63 17.16 5.87
N LYS A 176 -44.66 15.86 6.16
CA LYS A 176 -45.78 14.98 5.75
C LYS A 176 -47.07 15.35 6.47
N ALA A 177 -47.01 15.63 7.78
CA ALA A 177 -48.17 16.04 8.57
C ALA A 177 -48.76 17.36 8.07
N VAL A 178 -47.92 18.39 7.90
CA VAL A 178 -48.35 19.71 7.37
C VAL A 178 -48.91 19.58 5.95
N LYS A 179 -48.32 18.74 5.09
CA LYS A 179 -48.88 18.47 3.76
C LYS A 179 -50.24 17.80 3.83
N ALA A 180 -50.44 16.84 4.74
CA ALA A 180 -51.73 16.20 4.94
C ALA A 180 -52.78 17.19 5.46
N GLU A 181 -52.43 18.04 6.41
CA GLU A 181 -53.30 19.13 6.89
C GLU A 181 -53.65 20.12 5.77
N LEU A 182 -52.69 20.46 4.91
CA LEU A 182 -52.93 21.33 3.75
C LEU A 182 -53.89 20.67 2.75
N GLU A 183 -53.73 19.38 2.48
CA GLU A 183 -54.66 18.62 1.64
C GLU A 183 -56.06 18.59 2.26
N GLU A 184 -56.16 18.38 3.58
CA GLU A 184 -57.44 18.44 4.29
C GLU A 184 -58.09 19.83 4.22
N PHE A 185 -57.29 20.89 4.41
CA PHE A 185 -57.77 22.27 4.29
C PHE A 185 -58.23 22.59 2.86
N LYS A 186 -57.51 22.13 1.84
CA LYS A 186 -57.90 22.27 0.42
C LYS A 186 -59.17 21.50 0.07
N VAL A 187 -59.42 20.35 0.70
CA VAL A 187 -60.67 19.59 0.52
C VAL A 187 -61.84 20.33 1.19
N LYS A 188 -61.64 20.91 2.38
CA LYS A 188 -62.66 21.70 3.10
C LYS A 188 -62.93 23.06 2.46
N HIS A 189 -61.94 23.65 1.80
CA HIS A 189 -62.05 24.89 1.05
C HIS A 189 -61.55 24.66 -0.39
N PRO A 190 -62.40 24.14 -1.30
CA PRO A 190 -62.02 24.04 -2.70
C PRO A 190 -61.72 25.45 -3.22
N GLU A 191 -60.50 25.64 -3.74
CA GLU A 191 -60.06 26.88 -4.37
C GLU A 191 -61.17 27.42 -5.28
N PRO A 192 -61.61 28.69 -5.16
CA PRO A 192 -62.41 29.29 -6.20
C PRO A 192 -61.55 29.29 -7.47
N THR A 193 -62.02 28.60 -8.51
CA THR A 193 -61.42 28.55 -9.85
C THR A 193 -60.73 29.87 -10.21
N PRO A 194 -59.50 29.87 -10.75
CA PRO A 194 -58.82 31.11 -11.11
C PRO A 194 -59.68 31.84 -12.14
N SER A 195 -60.32 32.92 -11.70
CA SER A 195 -61.21 33.74 -12.51
C SER A 195 -60.36 34.51 -13.52
N GLY A 196 -60.06 33.86 -14.65
CA GLY A 196 -59.34 34.40 -15.82
C GLY A 196 -60.02 35.58 -16.51
N LYS A 197 -60.91 36.31 -15.85
CA LYS A 197 -61.60 37.50 -16.36
C LYS A 197 -60.96 38.82 -15.92
N LEU A 198 -60.11 38.84 -14.88
CA LEU A 198 -59.47 40.08 -14.41
C LEU A 198 -58.15 40.43 -15.12
N LEU A 199 -57.43 39.44 -15.70
CA LEU A 199 -56.20 39.69 -16.46
C LEU A 199 -56.41 40.08 -17.93
N GLY A 200 -57.63 39.92 -18.47
CA GLY A 200 -57.96 40.33 -19.85
C GLY A 200 -58.32 41.81 -19.99
N PHE A 201 -58.77 42.46 -18.92
CA PHE A 201 -59.22 43.86 -18.95
C PHE A 201 -58.05 44.87 -18.97
N TRP A 202 -56.84 44.45 -18.62
CA TRP A 202 -55.63 45.27 -18.62
C TRP A 202 -54.72 45.03 -19.84
N ARG A 203 -55.07 44.08 -20.72
CA ARG A 203 -54.25 43.70 -21.88
C ARG A 203 -54.99 43.93 -23.19
N GLY A 204 -55.41 45.17 -23.42
CA GLY A 204 -56.12 45.56 -24.63
C GLY A 204 -56.13 47.05 -24.94
N ASN A 205 -54.97 47.66 -25.23
CA ASN A 205 -54.88 48.72 -26.25
C ASN A 205 -53.41 49.00 -26.64
N GLY A 206 -53.09 48.92 -27.94
CA GLY A 206 -51.76 49.22 -28.46
C GLY A 206 -51.32 48.32 -29.63
N LYS A 207 -52.13 48.29 -30.69
CA LYS A 207 -51.77 47.74 -32.00
C LYS A 207 -50.83 48.72 -32.73
N THR A 208 -49.77 48.20 -33.37
CA THR A 208 -49.08 48.71 -34.60
C THR A 208 -48.52 50.14 -34.56
N GLU A 209 -47.27 50.43 -34.92
CA GLU A 209 -46.71 50.23 -36.25
C GLU A 209 -45.18 50.10 -36.22
N GLU A 210 -44.71 49.16 -37.03
CA GLU A 210 -43.42 49.13 -37.68
C GLU A 210 -43.27 50.33 -38.62
N LYS A 211 -42.17 51.11 -38.51
CA LYS A 211 -41.43 51.62 -39.68
C LYS A 211 -40.08 52.25 -39.33
N ARG A 212 -39.11 51.81 -40.11
CA ARG A 212 -37.70 52.17 -40.24
C ARG A 212 -37.58 53.31 -41.26
N ALA A 213 -36.68 54.27 -41.03
CA ALA A 213 -36.08 55.28 -41.93
C ALA A 213 -35.88 56.56 -41.10
N GLU A 214 -34.75 57.25 -41.01
CA GLU A 214 -33.54 57.43 -41.83
C GLU A 214 -32.41 57.90 -40.88
#